data_AF-A0A6M3KYB7-F1
#
_entry.id   AF-A0A6M3KYB7-F1
#
_cell.length_a   1.000
_cell.length_b   1.000
_cell.length_c   1.000
_cell.angle_alpha   90.00
_cell.angle_beta   90.00
_cell.angle_gamma   90.00
#
_symmetry.space_group_name_H-M   'P 1'
#
loop_
_entity.id
_entity.type
_entity.pdbx_description
1 polymer ?
#
loop_
_entity_poly.entity_id
_entity_poly.type
_entity_poly.pdbx_seq_one_letter_code
_entity_poly.pdbx_strand_id
1 'polypeptide(L)'
;MAALTSTYSLVEQAKRIDPSGQQALIAEVLNRKTGMILTEAPWMPSNDVWTNKTTRRASLPTGSRRRLNQRISQSVSRTTEVMDVIEQLEDYCDVDAALVESMPSPAMFRAGEVDAFIEGLGQTMVSDMLYGDANVDPDSMHGLAARMGTLDGRFVITGGGAGSEVSSCYVVTWGQTSAYLIYPKN
;
A
#
# COMPACT_ATOMS: atom_id res chain seq x y z
N MET A 1 8.95 -23.86 -24.01
CA MET A 1 8.88 -23.22 -22.69
C MET A 1 7.72 -23.86 -21.96
N ALA A 2 7.98 -24.61 -20.88
CA ALA A 2 6.90 -25.11 -20.04
C ALA A 2 6.27 -23.90 -19.35
N ALA A 3 4.96 -23.70 -19.52
CA ALA A 3 4.23 -22.74 -18.73
C ALA A 3 4.43 -23.11 -17.26
N LEU A 4 4.89 -22.18 -16.43
CA LEU A 4 4.86 -22.38 -14.99
C LEU A 4 3.39 -22.63 -14.63
N THR A 5 3.08 -23.85 -14.23
CA THR A 5 1.78 -24.18 -13.67
C THR A 5 1.63 -23.37 -12.39
N SER A 6 0.43 -22.85 -12.12
CA SER A 6 0.12 -22.08 -10.90
C SER A 6 0.18 -22.90 -9.61
N THR A 7 0.60 -24.16 -9.71
CA THR A 7 0.72 -25.12 -8.62
C THR A 7 2.16 -25.55 -8.49
N TYR A 8 2.64 -25.65 -7.24
CA TYR A 8 3.98 -26.12 -6.94
C TYR A 8 4.19 -27.54 -7.50
N SER A 9 5.21 -27.70 -8.36
CA SER A 9 5.44 -28.93 -9.10
C SER A 9 6.72 -29.65 -8.64
N LEU A 10 6.78 -30.96 -8.89
CA LEU A 10 7.97 -31.79 -8.66
C LEU A 10 9.24 -31.24 -9.34
N VAL A 11 9.08 -30.51 -10.45
CA VAL A 11 10.21 -29.88 -11.16
C VAL A 11 10.81 -28.74 -10.33
N GLU A 12 9.98 -27.93 -9.69
CA GLU A 12 10.46 -26.86 -8.79
C GLU A 12 11.04 -27.44 -7.49
N GLN A 13 10.48 -28.56 -7.01
CA GLN A 13 11.04 -29.29 -5.88
C GLN A 13 12.46 -29.79 -6.14
N ALA A 14 12.69 -30.42 -7.30
CA ALA A 14 13.99 -30.95 -7.67
C ALA A 14 15.07 -29.87 -7.77
N LYS A 15 14.71 -28.64 -8.18
CA LYS A 15 15.65 -27.50 -8.24
C LYS A 15 16.07 -26.99 -6.86
N ARG A 16 15.28 -27.24 -5.81
CA ARG A 16 15.55 -26.80 -4.44
C ARG A 16 16.31 -27.83 -3.61
N ILE A 17 16.69 -28.96 -4.21
CA ILE A 17 17.57 -29.95 -3.59
C ILE A 17 18.98 -29.73 -4.13
N ASP A 18 19.92 -29.47 -3.23
CA ASP A 18 21.33 -29.36 -3.56
C ASP A 18 21.88 -30.72 -4.03
N PRO A 19 22.89 -30.79 -4.92
CA PRO A 19 23.61 -32.02 -5.26
C PRO A 19 24.04 -32.91 -4.07
N SER A 20 24.15 -32.38 -2.84
CA SER A 20 24.39 -33.15 -1.61
C SER A 20 23.17 -33.87 -1.03
N GLY A 21 21.97 -33.64 -1.59
CA GLY A 21 20.69 -34.17 -1.11
C GLY A 21 20.08 -33.36 0.04
N GLN A 22 20.72 -32.27 0.47
CA GLN A 22 20.14 -31.32 1.42
C GLN A 22 19.30 -30.26 0.71
N GLN A 23 18.46 -29.55 1.46
CA GLN A 23 17.73 -28.42 0.92
C GLN A 23 18.71 -27.28 0.57
N ALA A 24 18.61 -26.78 -0.66
CA ALA A 24 19.44 -25.68 -1.13
C ALA A 24 19.10 -24.37 -0.41
N LEU A 25 20.13 -23.58 -0.09
CA LEU A 25 19.95 -22.24 0.43
C LEU A 25 19.59 -21.29 -0.72
N ILE A 26 18.40 -20.71 -0.66
CA ILE A 26 17.89 -19.82 -1.71
C ILE A 26 18.45 -18.41 -1.46
N ALA A 27 19.03 -17.82 -2.50
CA ALA A 27 19.46 -16.43 -2.47
C ALA A 27 18.30 -15.53 -2.94
N GLU A 28 17.77 -14.71 -2.04
CA GLU A 28 16.64 -13.81 -2.31
C GLU A 28 17.08 -12.54 -3.08
N VAL A 29 17.35 -12.70 -4.38
CA VAL A 29 17.80 -11.60 -5.26
C VAL A 29 16.66 -10.66 -5.63
N LEU A 30 15.42 -11.14 -5.59
CA LEU A 30 14.22 -10.36 -5.90
C LEU A 30 13.69 -9.57 -4.71
N ASN A 31 14.27 -9.74 -3.52
CA ASN A 31 13.90 -8.96 -2.36
C ASN A 31 14.23 -7.49 -2.61
N ARG A 32 13.20 -6.65 -2.62
CA ARG A 32 13.34 -5.21 -2.78
C ARG A 32 13.21 -4.59 -1.39
N LYS A 33 14.17 -3.76 -1.00
CA LYS A 33 14.14 -2.95 0.24
C LYS A 33 13.01 -1.90 0.29
N THR A 34 11.94 -2.06 -0.47
CA THR A 34 10.75 -1.21 -0.48
C THR A 34 9.97 -1.28 0.84
N GLY A 35 10.18 -2.32 1.66
CA GLY A 35 9.51 -2.50 2.96
C GLY A 35 9.82 -1.45 4.03
N MET A 36 10.82 -0.55 3.84
CA MET A 36 11.10 0.50 4.81
C MET A 36 9.90 1.42 5.07
N ILE A 37 9.13 1.73 4.03
CA ILE A 37 7.97 2.63 4.15
C ILE A 37 6.88 2.04 5.06
N LEU A 38 6.70 0.72 5.04
CA LEU A 38 5.72 0.00 5.86
C LEU A 38 6.08 0.02 7.34
N THR A 39 7.39 0.00 7.64
CA THR A 39 7.89 0.02 9.03
C THR A 39 7.92 1.41 9.65
N GLU A 40 8.03 2.47 8.82
CA GLU A 40 8.09 3.86 9.30
C GLU A 40 6.71 4.50 9.45
N ALA A 41 5.73 4.04 8.67
CA ALA A 41 4.38 4.59 8.71
C ALA A 41 3.61 4.09 9.96
N PRO A 42 3.01 4.99 10.75
CA PRO A 42 2.16 4.59 11.87
C PRO A 42 0.85 4.00 11.34
N TRP A 43 0.41 2.93 11.98
CA TRP A 43 -0.85 2.25 11.70
C TRP A 43 -1.91 2.66 12.72
N MET A 44 -3.10 2.98 12.25
CA MET A 44 -4.24 3.33 13.11
C MET A 44 -5.50 2.56 12.74
N PRO A 45 -6.33 2.20 13.73
CA PRO A 45 -7.57 1.50 13.47
C PRO A 45 -8.54 2.43 12.76
N SER A 46 -9.29 1.89 11.82
CA SER A 46 -10.32 2.64 11.12
C SER A 46 -11.46 3.08 12.06
N ASN A 47 -12.08 4.22 11.73
CA ASN A 47 -13.25 4.71 12.45
C ASN A 47 -14.59 4.17 11.93
N ASP A 48 -14.59 3.54 10.76
CA ASP A 48 -15.74 2.86 10.15
C ASP A 48 -15.36 1.43 9.72
N VAL A 49 -16.32 0.62 9.28
CA VAL A 49 -16.16 -0.84 9.10
C VAL A 49 -15.17 -1.17 7.97
N TRP A 50 -15.33 -0.55 6.81
CA TRP A 50 -14.51 -0.81 5.61
C TRP A 50 -13.89 0.46 5.00
N THR A 51 -14.17 1.62 5.60
CA THR A 51 -13.64 2.91 5.17
C THR A 51 -13.12 3.67 6.38
N ASN A 52 -12.28 4.66 6.14
CA ASN A 52 -11.90 5.65 7.15
C ASN A 52 -12.41 7.03 6.73
N LYS A 53 -13.21 7.64 7.60
CA LYS A 53 -13.81 8.94 7.35
C LYS A 53 -12.99 10.05 7.99
N THR A 54 -12.44 10.93 7.16
CA THR A 54 -11.71 12.12 7.62
C THR A 54 -12.50 13.39 7.32
N THR A 55 -12.85 14.14 8.36
CA THR A 55 -13.52 15.44 8.22
C THR A 55 -12.50 16.58 8.25
N ARG A 56 -12.40 17.35 7.16
CA ARG A 56 -11.54 18.54 7.07
C ARG A 56 -12.37 19.82 6.98
N ARG A 57 -11.85 20.92 7.51
CA ARG A 57 -12.52 22.22 7.41
C ARG A 57 -12.38 22.77 5.99
N ALA A 58 -13.51 23.07 5.34
CA ALA A 58 -13.56 23.57 3.97
C ALA A 58 -13.44 25.09 3.91
N SER A 59 -14.04 25.81 4.87
CA SER A 59 -13.96 27.26 4.94
C SER A 59 -13.93 27.77 6.37
N LEU A 60 -13.23 28.89 6.55
CA LEU A 60 -13.21 29.66 7.79
C LEU A 60 -14.02 30.94 7.58
N PRO A 61 -14.83 31.35 8.56
CA PRO A 61 -15.50 32.64 8.53
C PRO A 61 -14.45 33.76 8.59
N THR A 62 -14.65 34.81 7.78
CA THR A 62 -13.81 36.02 7.81
C THR A 62 -14.45 37.10 8.67
N GLY A 63 -13.63 37.88 9.37
CA GLY A 63 -14.08 39.04 10.13
C GLY A 63 -14.48 40.19 9.19
N SER A 64 -15.57 40.89 9.52
CA SER A 64 -16.00 42.08 8.79
C SER A 64 -15.90 43.33 9.66
N ARG A 65 -15.57 44.47 9.03
CA ARG A 65 -15.53 45.78 9.68
C ARG A 65 -16.88 46.47 9.48
N ARG A 66 -17.49 46.99 10.55
CA ARG A 66 -18.83 47.60 10.52
C ARG A 66 -18.76 49.08 10.86
N ARG A 67 -19.44 49.92 10.08
CA ARG A 67 -19.69 51.34 10.38
C ARG A 67 -20.92 51.50 11.29
N LEU A 68 -21.02 52.65 11.99
CA LEU A 68 -22.17 52.96 12.84
C LEU A 68 -23.49 52.83 12.04
N ASN A 69 -24.50 52.20 12.63
CA ASN A 69 -25.82 51.94 12.05
C ASN A 69 -25.91 50.96 10.86
N GLN A 70 -24.88 50.16 10.56
CA GLN A 70 -24.98 49.08 9.55
C GLN A 70 -25.00 47.68 10.19
N ARG A 71 -25.61 46.69 9.54
CA ARG A 71 -25.59 45.27 9.98
C ARG A 71 -24.39 44.54 9.37
N ILE A 72 -23.86 43.56 10.10
CA ILE A 72 -22.83 42.63 9.62
C ILE A 72 -23.50 41.39 9.01
N SER A 73 -22.94 40.86 7.92
CA SER A 73 -23.36 39.57 7.36
C SER A 73 -23.03 38.41 8.30
N GLN A 74 -23.93 37.44 8.41
CA GLN A 74 -23.65 36.22 9.16
C GLN A 74 -22.70 35.32 8.37
N SER A 75 -21.74 34.71 9.07
CA SER A 75 -20.80 33.76 8.50
C SER A 75 -20.81 32.45 9.28
N VAL A 76 -20.49 31.35 8.60
CA VAL A 76 -20.47 30.00 9.17
C VAL A 76 -19.26 29.24 8.66
N SER A 77 -18.63 28.45 9.53
CA SER A 77 -17.59 27.51 9.12
C SER A 77 -18.22 26.30 8.44
N ARG A 78 -17.66 25.87 7.30
CA ARG A 78 -18.10 24.63 6.62
C ARG A 78 -17.04 23.55 6.75
N THR A 79 -17.48 22.30 6.86
CA THR A 79 -16.65 21.10 6.82
C THR A 79 -16.93 20.32 5.55
N THR A 80 -15.95 19.54 5.11
CA THR A 80 -16.09 18.56 4.04
C THR A 80 -15.51 17.23 4.53
N GLU A 81 -16.06 16.14 4.04
CA GLU A 81 -15.71 14.79 4.45
C GLU A 81 -15.02 14.11 3.29
N VAL A 82 -13.95 13.38 3.60
CA VAL A 82 -13.21 12.54 2.67
C VAL A 82 -13.28 11.12 3.22
N MET A 83 -13.59 10.16 2.36
CA MET A 83 -13.62 8.75 2.73
C MET A 83 -12.49 8.04 2.01
N ASP A 84 -11.72 7.27 2.77
CA ASP A 84 -10.64 6.43 2.25
C ASP A 84 -11.05 4.97 2.38
N VAL A 85 -10.94 4.21 1.29
CA VAL A 85 -11.27 2.77 1.25
C VAL A 85 -10.09 1.96 1.79
N ILE A 86 -10.37 0.87 2.48
CA ILE A 86 -9.37 -0.08 2.96
C ILE A 86 -9.28 -1.24 1.97
N GLU A 87 -8.06 -1.55 1.53
CA GLU A 87 -7.76 -2.69 0.68
C GLU A 87 -7.46 -3.94 1.52
N GLN A 88 -7.90 -5.10 1.03
CA GLN A 88 -7.56 -6.41 1.58
C GLN A 88 -6.65 -7.14 0.61
N LEU A 89 -5.37 -7.27 0.97
CA LEU A 89 -4.38 -7.97 0.17
C LEU A 89 -4.04 -9.31 0.83
N GLU A 90 -4.40 -10.41 0.17
CA GLU A 90 -4.20 -11.77 0.65
C GLU A 90 -3.80 -12.72 -0.49
N ASP A 91 -3.04 -13.77 -0.16
CA ASP A 91 -2.68 -14.83 -1.11
C ASP A 91 -2.59 -16.18 -0.37
N TYR A 92 -2.86 -17.27 -1.09
CA TYR A 92 -2.84 -18.63 -0.58
C TYR A 92 -1.57 -19.37 -1.00
N CYS A 93 -0.79 -19.80 -0.01
CA CYS A 93 0.38 -20.66 -0.22
C CYS A 93 0.01 -22.16 -0.15
N ASP A 94 -0.62 -22.66 -1.22
CA ASP A 94 -1.03 -24.06 -1.31
C ASP A 94 0.06 -24.97 -1.89
N VAL A 95 0.43 -26.00 -1.14
CA VAL A 95 1.38 -27.05 -1.56
C VAL A 95 0.88 -28.41 -1.11
N ASP A 96 0.99 -29.41 -2.00
CA ASP A 96 0.64 -30.81 -1.72
C ASP A 96 1.44 -31.35 -0.51
N ALA A 97 0.73 -31.96 0.43
CA ALA A 97 1.30 -32.54 1.64
C ALA A 97 2.35 -33.63 1.34
N ALA A 98 2.10 -34.49 0.34
CA ALA A 98 3.04 -35.55 -0.03
C ALA A 98 4.37 -34.98 -0.58
N LEU A 99 4.31 -33.85 -1.29
CA LEU A 99 5.51 -33.16 -1.76
C LEU A 99 6.29 -32.56 -0.59
N VAL A 100 5.59 -31.94 0.37
CA VAL A 100 6.21 -31.37 1.57
C VAL A 100 6.87 -32.45 2.43
N GLU A 101 6.23 -33.60 2.61
CA GLU A 101 6.79 -34.73 3.38
C GLU A 101 8.00 -35.37 2.70
N SER A 102 8.10 -35.31 1.37
CA SER A 102 9.24 -35.84 0.62
C SER A 102 10.50 -34.95 0.66
N MET A 103 10.41 -33.72 1.19
CA MET A 103 11.56 -32.85 1.40
C MET A 103 12.45 -33.31 2.56
N PRO A 104 13.78 -33.13 2.48
CA PRO A 104 14.70 -33.44 3.60
C PRO A 104 14.37 -32.70 4.90
N SER A 105 13.78 -31.51 4.80
CA SER A 105 13.27 -30.73 5.93
C SER A 105 11.95 -30.05 5.54
N PRO A 106 10.80 -30.65 5.87
CA PRO A 106 9.48 -30.10 5.54
C PRO A 106 9.23 -28.69 6.09
N ALA A 107 9.74 -28.42 7.31
CA ALA A 107 9.58 -27.12 7.97
C ALA A 107 10.39 -26.01 7.28
N MET A 108 11.63 -26.30 6.90
CA MET A 108 12.49 -25.34 6.19
C MET A 108 11.97 -25.08 4.78
N PHE A 109 11.40 -26.09 4.12
CA PHE A 109 10.74 -25.92 2.82
C PHE A 109 9.55 -24.97 2.92
N ARG A 110 8.66 -25.19 3.91
CA ARG A 110 7.50 -24.31 4.12
C ARG A 110 7.91 -22.89 4.47
N ALA A 111 8.91 -22.70 5.33
CA ALA A 111 9.42 -21.38 5.69
C ALA A 111 9.93 -20.61 4.46
N GLY A 112 10.80 -21.24 3.66
CA GLY A 112 11.35 -20.60 2.46
C GLY A 112 10.30 -20.27 1.39
N GLU A 113 9.24 -21.08 1.27
CA GLU A 113 8.13 -20.75 0.38
C GLU A 113 7.33 -19.55 0.90
N VAL A 114 6.95 -19.57 2.18
CA VAL A 114 6.18 -18.49 2.81
C VAL A 114 6.93 -17.16 2.80
N ASP A 115 8.25 -17.18 2.98
CA ASP A 115 9.10 -15.98 2.93
C ASP A 115 9.01 -15.26 1.57
N ALA A 116 8.92 -16.02 0.46
CA ALA A 116 8.77 -15.45 -0.88
C ALA A 116 7.38 -14.81 -1.07
N PHE A 117 6.31 -15.42 -0.54
CA PHE A 117 4.97 -14.84 -0.56
C PHE A 117 4.89 -13.56 0.28
N ILE A 118 5.50 -13.54 1.47
CA ILE A 118 5.56 -12.34 2.32
C ILE A 118 6.25 -11.20 1.60
N GLU A 119 7.38 -11.46 0.94
CA GLU A 119 8.09 -10.46 0.16
C GLU A 119 7.26 -9.96 -1.03
N GLY A 120 6.61 -10.86 -1.77
CA GLY A 120 5.72 -10.51 -2.88
C GLY A 120 4.56 -9.61 -2.44
N LEU A 121 3.88 -9.99 -1.36
CA LEU A 121 2.80 -9.20 -0.75
C LEU A 121 3.29 -7.82 -0.31
N GLY A 122 4.47 -7.75 0.33
CA GLY A 122 5.08 -6.49 0.73
C GLY A 122 5.37 -5.57 -0.46
N GLN A 123 5.84 -6.11 -1.59
CA GLN A 123 6.09 -5.33 -2.80
C GLN A 123 4.80 -4.80 -3.44
N THR A 124 3.77 -5.63 -3.53
CA THR A 124 2.45 -5.22 -4.04
C THR A 124 1.86 -4.11 -3.18
N MET A 125 1.83 -4.31 -1.86
CA MET A 125 1.31 -3.31 -0.92
C MET A 125 2.03 -1.95 -1.05
N VAL A 126 3.36 -1.94 -1.22
CA VAL A 126 4.10 -0.68 -1.40
C VAL A 126 3.81 -0.04 -2.77
N SER A 127 3.61 -0.86 -3.81
CA SER A 127 3.18 -0.36 -5.11
C SER A 127 1.82 0.34 -5.02
N ASP A 128 0.84 -0.27 -4.36
CA ASP A 128 -0.51 0.29 -4.21
C ASP A 128 -0.53 1.51 -3.32
N MET A 129 0.29 1.53 -2.26
CA MET A 129 0.48 2.72 -1.43
C MET A 129 0.98 3.94 -2.25
N LEU A 130 1.81 3.71 -3.26
CA LEU A 130 2.33 4.78 -4.12
C LEU A 130 1.38 5.10 -5.28
N TYR A 131 0.83 4.10 -5.96
CA TYR A 131 0.18 4.23 -7.26
C TYR A 131 -1.25 3.69 -7.34
N GLY A 132 -1.75 3.02 -6.30
CA GLY A 132 -3.11 2.50 -6.25
C GLY A 132 -4.15 3.58 -6.48
N ASP A 133 -5.22 3.23 -7.17
CA ASP A 133 -6.33 4.14 -7.48
C ASP A 133 -7.67 3.39 -7.44
N ALA A 134 -8.43 3.66 -6.38
CA ALA A 134 -9.75 3.08 -6.15
C ALA A 134 -10.79 3.45 -7.24
N ASN A 135 -10.51 4.45 -8.09
CA ASN A 135 -11.38 4.81 -9.21
C ASN A 135 -11.14 3.94 -10.45
N VAL A 136 -9.94 3.35 -10.57
CA VAL A 136 -9.56 2.46 -11.67
C VAL A 136 -9.81 1.01 -11.26
N ASP A 137 -9.32 0.66 -10.07
CA ASP A 137 -9.53 -0.65 -9.46
C ASP A 137 -10.20 -0.45 -8.09
N PRO A 138 -11.51 -0.75 -7.96
CA PRO A 138 -12.25 -0.52 -6.72
C PRO A 138 -11.75 -1.34 -5.52
N ASP A 139 -10.99 -2.41 -5.77
CA ASP A 139 -10.43 -3.25 -4.71
C ASP A 139 -9.10 -2.69 -4.16
N SER A 140 -8.47 -1.75 -4.88
CA SER A 140 -7.21 -1.13 -4.51
C SER A 140 -7.41 0.10 -3.61
N MET A 141 -6.45 0.34 -2.70
CA MET A 141 -6.43 1.57 -1.92
C MET A 141 -6.08 2.79 -2.77
N HIS A 142 -6.44 3.98 -2.31
CA HIS A 142 -6.08 5.23 -2.99
C HIS A 142 -4.70 5.72 -2.54
N GLY A 143 -3.68 5.45 -3.35
CA GLY A 143 -2.27 5.75 -3.12
C GLY A 143 -1.88 7.23 -3.32
N LEU A 144 -0.62 7.56 -3.07
CA LEU A 144 -0.12 8.94 -3.09
C LEU A 144 -0.24 9.61 -4.47
N ALA A 145 0.08 8.89 -5.55
CA ALA A 145 0.04 9.42 -6.91
C ALA A 145 -1.36 9.84 -7.31
N ALA A 146 -2.36 8.99 -7.04
CA ALA A 146 -3.75 9.27 -7.36
C ALA A 146 -4.30 10.45 -6.52
N ARG A 147 -3.76 10.73 -5.32
CA ARG A 147 -4.12 11.93 -4.53
C ARG A 147 -3.50 13.22 -5.08
N MET A 148 -2.37 13.11 -5.77
CA MET A 148 -1.56 14.24 -6.23
C MET A 148 -1.54 14.38 -7.76
N GLY A 149 -2.55 13.84 -8.47
CA GLY A 149 -2.58 13.80 -9.93
C GLY A 149 -2.74 15.15 -10.64
N THR A 150 -2.96 16.25 -9.91
CA THR A 150 -3.07 17.60 -10.51
C THR A 150 -1.75 18.35 -10.41
N LEU A 151 -1.15 18.72 -11.55
CA LEU A 151 0.12 19.43 -11.66
C LEU A 151 0.15 20.77 -10.90
N ASP A 152 -0.97 21.51 -10.92
CA ASP A 152 -1.12 22.78 -10.18
C ASP A 152 -1.60 22.58 -8.74
N GLY A 153 -1.49 21.35 -8.22
CA GLY A 153 -1.83 21.03 -6.85
C GLY A 153 -0.94 21.78 -5.87
N ARG A 154 -1.53 22.26 -4.77
CA ARG A 154 -0.81 22.99 -3.71
C ARG A 154 0.44 22.26 -3.17
N PHE A 155 0.44 20.93 -3.23
CA PHE A 155 1.49 20.08 -2.70
C PHE A 155 2.32 19.39 -3.80
N VAL A 156 2.17 19.81 -5.05
CA VAL A 156 2.89 19.25 -6.20
C VAL A 156 3.90 20.28 -6.69
N ILE A 157 5.15 19.86 -6.82
CA ILE A 157 6.21 20.67 -7.41
C ILE A 157 6.53 20.05 -8.76
N THR A 158 6.33 20.81 -9.84
CA THR A 158 6.65 20.33 -11.18
C THR A 158 8.16 20.34 -11.42
N GLY A 159 8.68 19.22 -11.93
CA GLY A 159 10.06 19.11 -12.41
C GLY A 159 10.25 19.64 -13.84
N GLY A 160 9.18 20.08 -14.51
CA GLY A 160 9.21 20.60 -15.87
C GLY A 160 9.34 19.54 -16.98
N GLY A 161 9.41 18.25 -16.63
CA GLY A 161 9.40 17.15 -17.59
C GLY A 161 8.03 16.97 -18.26
N ALA A 162 8.03 16.58 -19.53
CA ALA A 162 6.82 16.29 -20.30
C ALA A 162 6.97 14.95 -21.02
N GLY A 163 5.85 14.26 -21.27
CA GLY A 163 5.83 12.93 -21.88
C GLY A 163 5.75 11.80 -20.86
N SER A 164 6.04 10.58 -21.30
CA SER A 164 5.89 9.35 -20.50
C SER A 164 7.11 8.99 -19.67
N GLU A 165 8.28 9.57 -19.95
CA GLU A 165 9.55 9.28 -19.25
C GLU A 165 9.79 10.30 -18.14
N VAL A 166 8.91 10.31 -17.15
CA VAL A 166 9.00 11.18 -15.98
C VAL A 166 8.96 10.35 -14.71
N SER A 167 9.62 10.83 -13.66
CA SER A 167 9.64 10.18 -12.36
C SER A 167 9.28 11.16 -11.27
N SER A 168 8.63 10.66 -10.23
CA SER A 168 8.16 11.45 -9.09
C SER A 168 8.96 11.07 -7.85
N CYS A 169 9.20 12.06 -6.98
CA CYS A 169 9.72 11.84 -5.64
C CYS A 169 8.66 12.29 -4.62
N TYR A 170 8.38 11.44 -3.64
CA TYR A 170 7.40 11.71 -2.60
C TYR A 170 8.12 11.98 -1.28
N VAL A 171 7.72 13.07 -0.60
CA VAL A 171 8.18 13.39 0.75
C VAL A 171 6.96 13.42 1.65
N VAL A 172 6.91 12.48 2.59
CA VAL A 172 5.76 12.30 3.48
C VAL A 172 6.18 12.53 4.92
N THR A 173 5.34 13.23 5.68
CA THR A 173 5.50 13.37 7.13
C THR A 173 4.48 12.49 7.83
N TRP A 174 4.97 11.40 8.40
CA TRP A 174 4.18 10.43 9.15
C TRP A 174 3.71 10.99 10.50
N GLY A 175 2.46 10.73 10.86
CA GLY A 175 1.89 11.18 12.14
C GLY A 175 0.37 10.99 12.22
N GLN A 176 -0.15 10.89 13.44
CA GLN A 176 -1.57 10.60 13.68
C GLN A 176 -2.52 11.70 13.15
N THR A 177 -2.03 12.93 13.02
CA THR A 177 -2.79 14.06 12.46
C THR A 177 -2.39 14.40 11.03
N SER A 178 -1.42 13.69 10.45
CA SER A 178 -0.92 13.88 9.09
C SER A 178 -1.19 12.64 8.23
N ALA A 179 -0.17 11.93 7.79
CA ALA A 179 -0.28 10.70 7.01
C ALA A 179 -0.06 9.49 7.91
N TYR A 180 -0.85 8.44 7.71
CA TYR A 180 -0.81 7.18 8.45
C TYR A 180 -1.47 6.09 7.62
N LEU A 181 -1.17 4.83 7.93
CA LEU A 181 -1.82 3.66 7.37
C LEU A 181 -3.01 3.25 8.24
N ILE A 182 -4.02 2.67 7.60
CA ILE A 182 -5.28 2.30 8.25
C ILE A 182 -5.45 0.79 8.13
N TYR A 183 -5.90 0.18 9.22
CA TYR A 183 -6.35 -1.21 9.22
C TYR A 183 -7.79 -1.32 9.73
N PRO A 184 -8.53 -2.38 9.34
CA PRO A 184 -9.88 -2.62 9.83
C PRO A 184 -9.93 -2.66 11.36
N LYS A 185 -11.03 -2.18 11.94
CA LYS A 185 -11.17 -2.06 13.39
C LYS A 185 -11.20 -3.41 14.12
N ASN A 186 -11.66 -4.46 13.43
CA ASN A 186 -11.86 -5.80 13.97
C ASN A 186 -11.09 -6.83 13.15
#